data_AF-A0A5C7J9N4-F1
#
_entry.id   AF-A0A5C7J9N4-F1
#
_cell.length_a   1.000
_cell.length_b   1.000
_cell.length_c   1.000
_cell.angle_alpha   90.00
_cell.angle_beta   90.00
_cell.angle_gamma   90.00
#
_symmetry.space_group_name_H-M   'P 1'
#
loop_
_entity.id
_entity.type
_entity.pdbx_description
1 polymer ?
#
loop_
_entity_poly.entity_id
_entity_poly.type
_entity_poly.pdbx_seq_one_letter_code
_entity_poly.pdbx_strand_id
1 'polypeptide(L)'
;MAIFSSIERVDLSKSIIVRHTSGALTALLRDRIFIDVHEAVRHRKTALSDAGALTDTIISGIIAVSDAGETNTQHIKEIIAQTLAAFDHVAATHYTAFYPVTRRKP
;
A
#
# COMPACT_ATOMS: atom_id res chain seq x y z
N MET A 1 37.68 1.75 16.36
CA MET A 1 36.88 0.67 15.78
C MET A 1 35.58 1.27 15.28
N ALA A 2 35.38 1.34 13.96
CA ALA A 2 34.11 1.76 13.39
C ALA A 2 33.26 0.51 13.14
N ILE A 3 32.13 0.40 13.83
CA ILE A 3 31.13 -0.63 13.59
C ILE A 3 30.31 -0.16 12.40
N PHE A 4 30.54 -0.74 11.22
CA PHE A 4 29.69 -0.54 10.06
C PHE A 4 28.48 -1.47 10.19
N SER A 5 27.35 -0.97 10.71
CA SER A 5 26.09 -1.68 10.58
C SER A 5 25.48 -1.34 9.22
N SER A 6 25.58 -2.25 8.25
CA SER A 6 24.76 -2.16 7.04
C SER A 6 23.34 -2.55 7.44
N ILE A 7 22.42 -1.59 7.49
CA ILE A 7 20.99 -1.89 7.56
C ILE A 7 20.58 -2.27 6.15
N GLU A 8 20.76 -3.54 5.79
CA GLU A 8 20.20 -4.12 4.58
C GLU A 8 18.68 -4.21 4.75
N ARG A 9 17.97 -3.10 4.49
CA ARG A 9 16.52 -3.16 4.26
C ARG A 9 16.31 -3.93 2.97
N VAL A 10 15.81 -5.17 3.08
CA VAL A 10 15.37 -5.95 1.93
C VAL A 10 14.30 -5.12 1.19
N ASP A 11 14.62 -4.65 -0.01
CA ASP A 11 13.68 -3.90 -0.86
C ASP A 11 12.71 -4.88 -1.55
N LEU A 12 11.83 -5.47 -0.73
CA LEU A 12 10.80 -6.41 -1.15
C LEU A 12 9.78 -5.79 -2.13
N SER A 13 9.73 -4.45 -2.20
CA SER A 13 8.94 -3.72 -3.19
C SER A 13 9.24 -4.16 -4.62
N LYS A 14 10.50 -4.53 -4.90
CA LYS A 14 10.93 -5.03 -6.22
C LYS A 14 10.66 -6.52 -6.45
N SER A 15 10.27 -7.26 -5.41
CA SER A 15 10.04 -8.70 -5.45
C SER A 15 8.57 -9.08 -5.67
N ILE A 16 7.65 -8.11 -5.62
CA ILE A 16 6.22 -8.36 -5.78
C ILE A 16 5.76 -7.92 -7.16
N ILE A 17 5.13 -8.85 -7.87
CA ILE A 17 4.47 -8.60 -9.16
C ILE A 17 2.99 -8.31 -8.91
N VAL A 18 2.51 -7.22 -9.50
CA VAL A 18 1.11 -6.82 -9.48
C VAL A 18 0.48 -7.17 -10.82
N ARG A 19 -0.55 -8.01 -10.78
CA ARG A 19 -1.42 -8.31 -11.92
C ARG A 19 -2.56 -7.29 -12.00
N HIS A 20 -2.58 -6.56 -13.11
CA HIS A 20 -3.67 -5.65 -13.45
C HIS A 20 -4.86 -6.38 -14.04
N THR A 21 -6.04 -5.75 -14.02
CA THR A 21 -7.26 -6.27 -14.65
C THR A 21 -7.13 -6.44 -16.18
N SER A 22 -6.24 -5.68 -16.82
CA SER A 22 -5.90 -5.83 -18.24
C SER A 22 -5.01 -7.06 -18.54
N GLY A 23 -4.54 -7.77 -17.51
CA GLY A 23 -3.59 -8.87 -17.64
C GLY A 23 -2.12 -8.43 -17.66
N ALA A 24 -1.83 -7.12 -17.65
CA ALA A 24 -0.47 -6.62 -17.54
C ALA A 24 0.15 -6.96 -16.17
N LEU A 25 1.43 -7.32 -16.18
CA LEU A 25 2.23 -7.56 -14.98
C LEU A 25 3.18 -6.38 -14.79
N THR A 26 3.17 -5.76 -13.61
CA THR A 26 4.08 -4.68 -13.27
C THR A 26 4.65 -4.89 -11.88
N ALA A 27 5.87 -4.42 -11.61
CA ALA A 27 6.40 -4.42 -10.25
C ALA A 27 5.55 -3.54 -9.32
N LEU A 28 5.50 -3.90 -8.03
CA LEU A 28 4.87 -3.08 -7.01
C LEU A 28 5.64 -1.75 -6.85
N LEU A 29 4.94 -0.63 -7.03
CA LEU A 29 5.52 0.69 -6.87
C LEU A 29 5.13 1.28 -5.52
N ARG A 30 6.06 1.26 -4.56
CA ARG A 30 5.89 1.88 -3.23
C ARG A 30 5.47 3.34 -3.33
N ASP A 31 6.14 4.09 -4.21
CA ASP A 31 5.88 5.53 -4.35
C ASP A 31 4.47 5.82 -4.86
N ARG A 32 3.91 4.92 -5.67
CA ARG A 32 2.52 5.05 -6.11
C ARG A 32 1.55 4.93 -4.93
N ILE A 33 1.75 3.91 -4.09
CA ILE A 33 0.96 3.72 -2.86
C ILE A 33 1.11 4.95 -1.96
N PHE A 34 2.34 5.44 -1.78
CA PHE A 34 2.61 6.60 -0.95
C PHE A 34 1.85 7.85 -1.41
N ILE A 35 1.86 8.15 -2.72
CA ILE A 35 1.13 9.29 -3.28
C ILE A 35 -0.38 9.13 -3.05
N ASP A 36 -0.92 7.95 -3.34
CA ASP A 36 -2.36 7.69 -3.20
C ASP A 36 -2.82 7.78 -1.73
N VAL A 37 -2.00 7.28 -0.79
CA VAL A 37 -2.25 7.38 0.65
C VAL A 37 -2.08 8.82 1.14
N HIS A 38 -1.05 9.53 0.70
CA HIS A 38 -0.81 10.92 1.06
C HIS A 38 -1.98 11.82 0.67
N GLU A 39 -2.48 11.69 -0.56
CA GLU A 39 -3.67 12.43 -1.00
C GLU A 39 -4.91 12.09 -0.15
N ALA A 40 -5.04 10.84 0.31
CA ALA A 40 -6.13 10.44 1.21
C ALA A 40 -6.02 11.02 2.63
N VAL A 41 -4.81 11.24 3.16
CA VAL A 41 -4.58 11.78 4.51
C VAL A 41 -4.21 13.27 4.53
N ARG A 42 -4.26 13.94 3.38
CA ARG A 42 -3.79 15.33 3.20
C ARG A 42 -4.49 16.36 4.09
N HIS A 43 -5.69 16.06 4.58
CA HIS A 43 -6.41 16.90 5.55
C HIS A 43 -5.73 16.98 6.93
N ARG A 44 -4.81 16.06 7.24
CA ARG A 44 -4.10 16.01 8.52
C ARG A 44 -2.84 16.87 8.49
N LYS A 45 -2.51 17.48 9.64
CA LYS A 45 -1.25 18.23 9.81
C LYS A 45 0.00 17.35 9.73
N THR A 46 -0.15 16.06 10.04
CA THR A 46 0.90 15.04 10.05
C THR A 46 0.91 14.18 8.77
N ALA A 47 0.21 14.61 7.71
CA ALA A 47 -0.02 13.82 6.50
C ALA A 47 1.23 13.14 5.92
N LEU A 48 2.37 13.85 5.86
CA LEU A 48 3.60 13.30 5.30
C LEU A 48 4.15 12.12 6.14
N SER A 49 4.18 12.27 7.46
CA SER A 49 4.66 11.22 8.36
C SER A 49 3.68 10.05 8.43
N ASP A 50 2.37 10.37 8.51
CA ASP A 50 1.30 9.38 8.54
C ASP A 50 1.30 8.55 7.26
N ALA A 51 1.40 9.19 6.09
CA ALA A 51 1.47 8.50 4.80
C ALA A 51 2.68 7.57 4.70
N GLY A 52 3.84 7.97 5.24
CA GLY A 52 5.03 7.12 5.28
C GLY A 52 4.80 5.84 6.08
N ALA A 53 4.31 5.99 7.32
CA ALA A 53 4.03 4.86 8.21
C ALA A 53 2.91 3.94 7.67
N LEU A 54 1.85 4.54 7.12
CA LEU A 54 0.74 3.81 6.52
C LEU A 54 1.20 3.04 5.28
N THR A 55 2.05 3.63 4.44
CA THR A 55 2.61 2.95 3.26
C THR A 55 3.40 1.72 3.66
N ASP A 56 4.25 1.83 4.68
CA ASP A 56 5.04 0.68 5.16
C ASP A 56 4.14 -0.41 5.77
N THR A 57 3.05 -0.01 6.45
CA THR A 57 2.02 -0.92 6.98
C THR A 57 1.29 -1.65 5.85
N ILE A 58 0.87 -0.92 4.82
CA ILE A 58 0.18 -1.47 3.63
C ILE A 58 1.09 -2.46 2.90
N ILE A 59 2.36 -2.11 2.67
CA ILE A 59 3.32 -2.99 2.01
C ILE A 59 3.53 -4.28 2.82
N SER A 60 3.64 -4.16 4.15
CA SER A 60 3.73 -5.32 5.04
C SER A 60 2.49 -6.22 4.93
N GLY A 61 1.29 -5.61 4.86
CA GLY A 61 0.05 -6.33 4.63
C GLY A 61 0.00 -7.04 3.27
N ILE A 62 0.47 -6.38 2.21
CA ILE A 62 0.55 -6.97 0.86
C ILE A 62 1.51 -8.17 0.87
N ILE A 63 2.70 -8.04 1.46
CA ILE A 63 3.68 -9.13 1.57
C ILE A 63 3.08 -10.33 2.31
N ALA A 64 2.35 -10.09 3.40
CA ALA A 64 1.78 -11.14 4.22
C ALA A 64 0.69 -11.97 3.48
N VAL A 65 0.01 -11.39 2.50
CA VAL A 65 -1.05 -12.07 1.74
C VAL A 65 -0.67 -12.40 0.30
N SER A 66 0.50 -11.95 -0.17
CA SER A 66 0.97 -12.28 -1.52
C SER A 66 1.33 -13.76 -1.59
N ASP A 67 0.80 -14.45 -2.60
CA ASP A 67 1.11 -15.85 -2.87
C ASP A 67 2.16 -15.93 -3.97
N ALA A 68 3.25 -16.67 -3.73
CA ALA A 68 4.40 -16.79 -4.62
C ALA A 68 4.99 -15.44 -5.13
N GLY A 69 4.84 -14.35 -4.37
CA GLY A 69 5.32 -13.02 -4.77
C GLY A 69 4.42 -12.32 -5.80
N GLU A 70 3.21 -12.81 -6.02
CA GLU A 70 2.20 -12.18 -6.88
C GLU A 70 1.04 -11.63 -6.04
N THR A 71 0.50 -10.50 -6.47
CA THR A 71 -0.77 -9.96 -5.99
C THR A 71 -1.55 -9.31 -7.13
N ASN A 72 -2.80 -8.96 -6.91
CA ASN A 72 -3.60 -8.25 -7.90
C ASN A 72 -3.98 -6.85 -7.40
N THR A 73 -4.30 -5.96 -8.34
CA THR A 73 -4.64 -4.56 -8.01
C THR A 73 -5.86 -4.45 -7.09
N GLN A 74 -6.78 -5.41 -7.12
CA GLN A 74 -7.98 -5.40 -6.30
C GLN A 74 -7.68 -5.68 -4.82
N HIS A 75 -6.85 -6.69 -4.52
CA HIS A 75 -6.36 -6.98 -3.17
C HIS A 75 -5.55 -5.81 -2.61
N ILE A 76 -4.71 -5.17 -3.43
CA ILE A 76 -3.96 -3.98 -2.98
C ILE A 76 -4.93 -2.87 -2.54
N LYS A 77 -5.95 -2.56 -3.35
CA LYS A 77 -6.97 -1.56 -3.01
C LYS A 77 -7.72 -1.91 -1.72
N GLU A 78 -8.04 -3.18 -1.52
CA GLU A 78 -8.70 -3.67 -0.31
C GLU A 78 -7.84 -3.46 0.93
N ILE A 79 -6.56 -3.81 0.88
CA ILE A 79 -5.61 -3.61 1.98
C ILE A 79 -5.45 -2.12 2.29
N ILE A 80 -5.33 -1.27 1.27
CA ILE A 80 -5.24 0.18 1.46
C ILE A 80 -6.51 0.71 2.13
N ALA A 81 -7.69 0.35 1.62
CA ALA A 81 -8.96 0.81 2.16
C ALA A 81 -9.18 0.32 3.60
N GLN A 82 -8.82 -0.93 3.92
CA GLN A 82 -8.89 -1.47 5.29
C GLN A 82 -7.92 -0.77 6.24
N THR A 83 -6.68 -0.55 5.80
CA THR A 83 -5.66 0.14 6.62
C THR A 83 -6.07 1.58 6.89
N LEU A 84 -6.56 2.30 5.86
CA LEU A 84 -7.09 3.65 6.03
C LEU A 84 -8.34 3.65 6.91
N ALA A 85 -9.26 2.68 6.78
CA ALA A 85 -10.45 2.62 7.60
C ALA A 85 -10.14 2.38 9.09
N ALA A 86 -9.10 1.60 9.39
CA ALA A 86 -8.62 1.37 10.75
C ALA A 86 -7.91 2.62 11.34
N PHE A 87 -7.31 3.45 10.49
CA PHE A 87 -6.58 4.66 10.91
C PHE A 87 -7.47 5.90 11.00
N ASP A 88 -8.18 6.22 9.92
CA ASP A 88 -9.01 7.41 9.75
C ASP A 88 -10.12 7.16 8.72
N HIS A 89 -11.37 7.16 9.19
CA HIS A 89 -12.53 6.91 8.34
C HIS A 89 -12.70 7.95 7.21
N VAL A 90 -12.29 9.20 7.45
CA VAL A 90 -12.37 10.26 6.42
C VAL A 90 -11.39 9.95 5.29
N ALA A 91 -10.17 9.54 5.64
CA ALA A 91 -9.16 9.14 4.66
C ALA A 91 -9.63 7.92 3.84
N ALA A 92 -10.24 6.94 4.50
CA ALA A 92 -10.80 5.76 3.83
C ALA A 92 -11.92 6.13 2.85
N THR A 93 -12.81 7.04 3.25
CA THR A 93 -13.90 7.54 2.41
C THR A 93 -13.35 8.28 1.20
N HIS A 94 -12.36 9.16 1.39
CA HIS A 94 -11.71 9.87 0.30
C HIS A 94 -11.05 8.89 -0.68
N TYR A 95 -10.25 7.94 -0.18
CA TYR A 95 -9.59 6.94 -1.00
C TYR A 95 -10.58 6.09 -1.81
N THR A 96 -11.63 5.58 -1.18
CA THR A 96 -12.61 4.69 -1.83
C THR A 96 -13.49 5.41 -2.86
N ALA A 97 -13.63 6.74 -2.76
CA ALA A 97 -14.29 7.55 -3.79
C ALA A 97 -13.49 7.59 -5.11
N PHE A 98 -12.15 7.65 -5.03
CA PHE A 98 -11.27 7.61 -6.21
C PHE A 98 -10.97 6.18 -6.67
N TYR A 99 -10.86 5.25 -5.73
CA TYR A 99 -10.48 3.86 -5.97
C TYR A 99 -11.54 2.91 -5.40
N PRO A 100 -12.67 2.72 -6.12
CA PRO A 100 -13.76 1.88 -5.63
C PRO A 100 -13.29 0.43 -5.48
N VAL A 101 -13.59 -0.13 -4.31
CA VAL A 101 -13.31 -1.52 -3.96
C VAL A 101 -14.51 -2.36 -4.38
N THR A 102 -14.33 -3.24 -5.38
CA THR A 102 -15.36 -4.20 -5.76
C THR A 102 -15.47 -5.28 -4.68
N ARG A 103 -16.42 -5.14 -3.76
CA ARG A 103 -16.72 -6.21 -2.79
C ARG A 103 -17.19 -7.44 -3.55
N ARG A 104 -16.40 -8.51 -3.52
CA ARG A 104 -16.87 -9.83 -3.95
C ARG A 104 -17.96 -10.25 -2.95
N LYS A 105 -19.20 -10.41 -3.44
CA LYS A 105 -20.28 -11.02 -2.63
C LYS A 105 -19.82 -12.42 -2.19
N PRO A 106 -20.07 -12.85 -0.94
CA PRO A 106 -19.83 -14.22 -0.52
C PRO A 106 -20.65 -15.21 -1.34
#